data_AF-A0A2T5Y5C0-F1
#
_entry.id   AF-A0A2T5Y5C0-F1
#
_cell.length_a   1.000
_cell.length_b   1.000
_cell.length_c   1.000
_cell.angle_alpha   90.00
_cell.angle_beta   90.00
_cell.angle_gamma   90.00
#
_symmetry.space_group_name_H-M   'P 1'
#
loop_
_entity.id
_entity.type
_entity.pdbx_description
1 polymer ?
#
loop_
_entity_poly.entity_id
_entity_poly.type
_entity_poly.pdbx_seq_one_letter_code
_entity_poly.pdbx_strand_id
1 'polypeptide(L)'
;MESTPKQKISFLALRGLGSLIFMVAGTSHLLKTAGAAARLERAPFAHLATWMAPAETLIILSGMGLLVGGLLLLAGFKTKLASAVLLAILIPVTLTVQVGSGDYGPLFKNVALIGLLIFFLVNGALYYGLDQVLEQKRKARLAPIRHNNNAAALAVGFMVLLGSCATTNAQHATQASTALASTKYAVLISQPNHLKAAVNTAQTITRESKYNRESFVIMACGKSVEAFKKNGGMATEIEKGRTAGVTYMLCGMSLQQFKIPATDLVDGVEVTPNGLTYMFDLKQNDYITVEL
;
A
#
# COMPACT_ATOMS: atom_id res chain seq x y z
N MET A 1 16.04 35.69 3.30
CA MET A 1 16.48 34.86 2.15
C MET A 1 15.57 35.19 0.99
N GLU A 2 16.08 35.82 -0.06
CA GLU A 2 15.30 36.06 -1.28
C GLU A 2 15.02 34.71 -1.96
N SER A 3 13.75 34.43 -2.24
CA SER A 3 13.37 33.20 -2.91
C SER A 3 13.49 33.35 -4.42
N THR A 4 14.28 32.47 -5.02
CA THR A 4 14.45 32.43 -6.48
C THR A 4 13.13 32.02 -7.16
N PRO A 5 12.89 32.43 -8.42
CA PRO A 5 11.70 32.00 -9.17
C PRO A 5 11.54 30.47 -9.22
N LYS A 6 12.66 29.74 -9.32
CA LYS A 6 12.69 28.26 -9.32
C LYS A 6 12.16 27.69 -8.01
N GLN A 7 12.52 28.27 -6.86
CA GLN A 7 12.01 27.85 -5.55
C GLN A 7 10.50 28.13 -5.43
N LYS A 8 10.01 29.28 -5.93
CA LYS A 8 8.57 29.58 -5.91
C LYS A 8 7.78 28.56 -6.73
N ILE A 9 8.30 28.17 -7.90
CA ILE A 9 7.71 27.14 -8.74
C ILE A 9 7.77 25.77 -8.06
N SER A 10 8.87 25.42 -7.37
CA SER A 10 8.96 24.12 -6.68
C SER A 10 7.91 23.97 -5.57
N PHE A 11 7.61 25.05 -4.82
CA PHE A 11 6.52 25.01 -3.83
C PHE A 11 5.15 24.84 -4.49
N LEU A 12 4.90 25.52 -5.60
CA LEU A 12 3.66 25.35 -6.36
C LEU A 12 3.53 23.93 -6.92
N ALA A 13 4.61 23.36 -7.47
CA ALA A 13 4.63 22.00 -7.98
C ALA A 13 4.35 20.99 -6.86
N LEU A 14 5.00 21.14 -5.69
CA LEU A 14 4.74 20.29 -4.52
C LEU A 14 3.28 20.35 -4.10
N ARG A 15 2.71 21.57 -4.02
CA ARG A 15 1.29 21.77 -3.65
C ARG A 15 0.36 21.15 -4.68
N GLY A 16 0.62 21.38 -5.96
CA GLY A 16 -0.19 20.88 -7.07
C GLY A 16 -0.21 19.37 -7.15
N LEU A 17 0.96 18.73 -7.14
CA LEU A 17 1.10 17.27 -7.20
C LEU A 17 0.51 16.60 -5.96
N GLY A 18 0.77 17.14 -4.77
CA GLY A 18 0.16 16.63 -3.53
C GLY A 18 -1.36 16.70 -3.55
N SER A 19 -1.91 17.83 -4.01
CA SER A 19 -3.37 18.03 -4.12
C SER A 19 -4.01 17.07 -5.12
N LEU A 20 -3.37 16.82 -6.26
CA LEU A 20 -3.84 15.84 -7.25
C LEU A 20 -3.98 14.44 -6.66
N ILE A 21 -3.03 14.02 -5.82
CA ILE A 21 -3.10 12.72 -5.16
C ILE A 21 -4.35 12.63 -4.27
N PHE A 22 -4.65 13.67 -3.48
CA PHE A 22 -5.84 13.70 -2.63
C PHE A 22 -7.14 13.72 -3.44
N MET A 23 -7.20 14.47 -4.54
CA MET A 23 -8.39 14.51 -5.39
C MET A 23 -8.66 13.18 -6.08
N VAL A 24 -7.62 12.51 -6.60
CA VAL A 24 -7.74 11.19 -7.22
C VAL A 24 -8.15 10.15 -6.17
N ALA A 25 -7.55 10.18 -4.98
CA ALA A 25 -7.93 9.30 -3.88
C ALA A 25 -9.39 9.53 -3.45
N GLY A 26 -9.79 10.78 -3.22
CA GLY A 26 -11.15 11.14 -2.83
C GLY A 26 -12.19 10.72 -3.88
N THR A 27 -11.91 10.96 -5.17
CA THR A 27 -12.76 10.49 -6.26
C THR A 27 -12.89 8.96 -6.26
N SER A 28 -11.77 8.24 -6.06
CA SER A 28 -11.81 6.78 -5.97
C SER A 28 -12.63 6.28 -4.79
N HIS A 29 -12.62 6.96 -3.65
CA HIS A 29 -13.45 6.61 -2.49
C HIS A 29 -14.94 6.80 -2.76
N LEU A 30 -15.32 7.82 -3.54
CA LEU A 30 -16.72 8.09 -3.89
C LEU A 30 -17.23 7.21 -5.05
N LEU A 31 -16.38 6.83 -6.00
CA LEU A 31 -16.78 5.98 -7.13
C LEU A 31 -16.73 4.49 -6.80
N LYS A 32 -15.87 4.07 -5.87
CA LYS A 32 -15.66 2.67 -5.49
C LYS A 32 -15.98 2.43 -4.01
N THR A 33 -17.05 3.07 -3.53
CA THR A 33 -17.45 3.11 -2.12
C THR A 33 -17.59 1.72 -1.51
N ALA A 34 -18.33 0.83 -2.18
CA ALA A 34 -18.54 -0.55 -1.71
C ALA A 34 -17.23 -1.33 -1.59
N GLY A 35 -16.32 -1.19 -2.56
CA GLY A 35 -15.01 -1.85 -2.52
C GLY A 35 -14.10 -1.30 -1.42
N ALA A 36 -14.12 0.01 -1.21
CA ALA A 36 -13.36 0.66 -0.15
C ALA A 36 -13.91 0.35 1.26
N ALA A 37 -15.24 0.29 1.41
CA ALA A 37 -15.89 -0.11 2.66
C ALA A 37 -15.58 -1.57 3.00
N ALA A 38 -15.71 -2.47 2.03
CA ALA A 38 -15.37 -3.88 2.22
C ALA A 38 -13.87 -4.13 2.50
N ARG A 39 -12.99 -3.20 2.08
CA ARG A 39 -11.57 -3.22 2.46
C ARG A 39 -11.37 -2.78 3.91
N LEU A 40 -12.09 -1.75 4.35
CA LEU A 40 -12.05 -1.26 5.73
C LEU A 40 -12.56 -2.33 6.70
N GLU A 41 -13.65 -3.02 6.37
CA GLU A 41 -14.24 -4.09 7.20
C GLU A 41 -13.33 -5.31 7.37
N ARG A 42 -12.55 -5.65 6.34
CA ARG A 42 -11.59 -6.75 6.38
C ARG A 42 -10.24 -6.37 7.00
N ALA A 43 -10.06 -5.10 7.38
CA ALA A 43 -8.78 -4.63 7.88
C ALA A 43 -8.53 -5.09 9.33
N PRO A 44 -7.27 -5.39 9.72
CA PRO A 44 -6.96 -5.90 11.06
C PRO A 44 -7.47 -5.01 12.20
N PHE A 45 -7.58 -3.71 11.95
CA PHE A 45 -8.02 -2.71 12.91
C PHE A 45 -9.35 -2.05 12.54
N ALA A 46 -10.21 -2.75 11.76
CA ALA A 46 -11.53 -2.26 11.34
C ALA A 46 -12.38 -1.75 12.52
N HIS A 47 -12.28 -2.42 13.66
CA HIS A 47 -13.01 -2.09 14.88
C HIS A 47 -12.74 -0.66 15.39
N LEU A 48 -11.51 -0.13 15.19
CA LEU A 48 -11.15 1.24 15.56
C LEU A 48 -11.81 2.30 14.68
N ALA A 49 -12.39 1.92 13.54
CA ALA A 49 -13.12 2.82 12.66
C ALA A 49 -14.64 2.63 12.82
N THR A 50 -15.11 1.39 12.80
CA THR A 50 -16.55 1.06 12.75
C THR A 50 -17.33 1.40 14.02
N TRP A 51 -16.65 1.61 15.16
CA TRP A 51 -17.27 2.15 16.37
C TRP A 51 -17.77 3.60 16.22
N MET A 52 -17.19 4.37 15.28
CA MET A 52 -17.54 5.78 15.07
C MET A 52 -18.74 5.94 14.13
N ALA A 53 -18.76 5.17 13.04
CA ALA A 53 -19.81 5.17 12.03
C ALA A 53 -19.68 3.92 11.14
N PRO A 54 -20.73 3.56 10.37
CA PRO A 54 -20.64 2.49 9.38
C PRO A 54 -19.50 2.73 8.38
N ALA A 55 -18.86 1.65 7.92
CA ALA A 55 -17.70 1.71 7.03
C ALA A 55 -18.00 2.52 5.76
N GLU A 56 -19.17 2.32 5.16
CA GLU A 56 -19.59 3.07 3.96
C GLU A 56 -19.68 4.58 4.22
N THR A 57 -20.27 4.98 5.35
CA THR A 57 -20.38 6.39 5.74
C THR A 57 -19.00 7.03 5.95
N LEU A 58 -18.08 6.33 6.63
CA LEU A 58 -16.70 6.79 6.83
C LEU A 58 -15.95 6.97 5.51
N ILE A 59 -16.14 6.04 4.57
CA ILE A 59 -15.52 6.12 3.24
C ILE A 59 -16.09 7.28 2.43
N ILE A 60 -17.41 7.53 2.48
CA ILE A 60 -18.01 8.68 1.79
C ILE A 60 -17.51 10.00 2.38
N LEU A 61 -17.54 10.14 3.70
CA LEU A 61 -17.09 11.35 4.40
C LEU A 61 -15.60 11.62 4.14
N SER A 62 -14.75 10.60 4.20
CA SER A 62 -13.34 10.73 3.86
C SER A 62 -13.15 11.08 2.38
N GLY A 63 -13.89 10.47 1.45
CA GLY A 63 -13.85 10.78 0.02
C GLY A 63 -14.19 12.24 -0.28
N MET A 64 -15.27 12.77 0.31
CA MET A 64 -15.65 14.18 0.21
C MET A 64 -14.58 15.10 0.83
N GLY A 65 -14.09 14.76 2.03
CA GLY A 65 -13.08 15.55 2.73
C GLY A 65 -11.75 15.60 1.98
N LEU A 66 -11.33 14.51 1.34
CA LEU A 66 -10.13 14.44 0.51
C LEU A 66 -10.27 15.27 -0.77
N LEU A 67 -11.43 15.24 -1.42
CA LEU A 67 -11.72 16.05 -2.61
C LEU A 67 -11.74 17.55 -2.29
N VAL A 68 -12.54 17.94 -1.30
CA VAL A 68 -12.65 19.34 -0.90
C VAL A 68 -11.32 19.84 -0.36
N GLY A 69 -10.66 19.09 0.53
CA GLY A 69 -9.35 19.44 1.06
C GLY A 69 -8.29 19.55 -0.02
N GLY A 70 -8.27 18.63 -0.99
CA GLY A 70 -7.37 18.67 -2.15
C GLY A 70 -7.58 19.91 -3.02
N LEU A 71 -8.82 20.30 -3.29
CA LEU A 71 -9.15 21.51 -4.05
C LEU A 71 -8.72 22.79 -3.31
N LEU A 72 -9.00 22.87 -2.00
CA LEU A 72 -8.62 24.01 -1.17
C LEU A 72 -7.09 24.14 -1.09
N LEU A 73 -6.38 23.02 -0.93
CA LEU A 73 -4.92 22.98 -0.93
C LEU A 73 -4.34 23.40 -2.30
N LEU A 74 -4.91 22.91 -3.40
CA LEU A 74 -4.48 23.26 -4.76
C LEU A 74 -4.59 24.76 -5.02
N ALA A 75 -5.76 25.31 -4.70
CA ALA A 75 -6.06 26.74 -4.85
C ALA A 75 -5.25 27.62 -3.87
N GLY A 76 -4.61 27.00 -2.87
CA GLY A 76 -3.88 27.72 -1.81
C GLY A 76 -4.83 28.58 -0.97
N PHE A 77 -6.03 28.07 -0.68
CA PHE A 77 -7.06 28.74 0.13
C PHE A 77 -7.22 28.03 1.47
N LYS A 78 -7.10 28.79 2.56
CA LYS A 78 -7.01 28.31 3.94
C LYS A 78 -6.06 27.11 4.04
N THR A 79 -4.87 27.26 3.47
CA THR A 79 -3.94 26.14 3.24
C THR A 79 -3.61 25.36 4.51
N LYS A 80 -3.37 26.06 5.62
CA LYS A 80 -3.08 25.42 6.92
C LYS A 80 -4.26 24.57 7.41
N LEU A 81 -5.49 25.09 7.29
CA LEU A 81 -6.69 24.37 7.68
C LEU A 81 -6.96 23.18 6.75
N ALA A 82 -6.83 23.39 5.43
CA ALA A 82 -6.95 22.31 4.45
C ALA A 82 -5.96 21.17 4.74
N SER A 83 -4.70 21.51 5.04
CA SER A 83 -3.70 20.52 5.42
C SER A 83 -4.02 19.80 6.74
N ALA A 84 -4.53 20.53 7.75
CA ALA A 84 -4.95 19.92 9.02
C ALA A 84 -6.10 18.92 8.82
N VAL A 85 -7.12 19.28 8.04
CA VAL A 85 -8.26 18.41 7.74
C VAL A 85 -7.83 17.17 6.96
N LEU A 86 -7.03 17.36 5.90
CA LEU A 86 -6.50 16.24 5.12
C LEU A 86 -5.66 15.30 5.99
N LEU A 87 -4.88 15.84 6.94
CA LEU A 87 -4.07 15.05 7.87
C LEU A 87 -4.95 14.25 8.85
N ALA A 88 -5.99 14.90 9.39
CA ALA A 88 -6.95 14.26 10.28
C ALA A 88 -7.74 13.13 9.61
N ILE A 89 -7.93 13.18 8.28
CA ILE A 89 -8.52 12.08 7.50
C ILE A 89 -7.48 11.00 7.19
N LEU A 90 -6.27 11.40 6.80
CA LEU A 90 -5.22 10.49 6.33
C LEU A 90 -4.69 9.57 7.44
N ILE A 91 -4.53 10.08 8.66
CA ILE A 91 -3.95 9.31 9.78
C ILE A 91 -4.84 8.10 10.13
N PRO A 92 -6.14 8.26 10.43
CA PRO A 92 -7.02 7.12 10.74
C PRO A 92 -7.08 6.10 9.61
N VAL A 93 -7.18 6.55 8.34
CA VAL A 93 -7.22 5.65 7.17
C VAL A 93 -5.93 4.83 7.07
N THR A 94 -4.78 5.45 7.34
CA THR A 94 -3.48 4.77 7.31
C THR A 94 -3.38 3.72 8.42
N LEU A 95 -3.75 4.10 9.65
CA LEU A 95 -3.66 3.21 10.80
C LEU A 95 -4.64 2.03 10.72
N THR A 96 -5.84 2.26 10.20
CA THR A 96 -6.90 1.24 10.19
C THR A 96 -6.76 0.28 9.01
N VAL A 97 -6.43 0.78 7.81
CA VAL A 97 -6.44 -0.01 6.57
C VAL A 97 -5.07 -0.52 6.16
N GLN A 98 -3.99 0.22 6.46
CA GLN A 98 -2.67 -0.06 5.87
C GLN A 98 -1.72 -0.74 6.86
N VAL A 99 -1.79 -0.40 8.14
CA VAL A 99 -1.00 -1.07 9.18
C VAL A 99 -1.49 -2.51 9.32
N GLY A 100 -0.58 -3.47 9.14
CA GLY A 100 -0.89 -4.90 9.24
C GLY A 100 -1.42 -5.56 7.96
N SER A 101 -1.54 -4.82 6.85
CA SER A 101 -2.02 -5.37 5.57
C SER A 101 -0.97 -6.18 4.78
N GLY A 102 0.29 -6.18 5.22
CA GLY A 102 1.41 -6.87 4.56
C GLY A 102 1.96 -6.17 3.30
N ASP A 103 1.26 -5.16 2.77
CA ASP A 103 1.69 -4.34 1.63
C ASP A 103 2.18 -2.96 2.09
N TYR A 104 3.49 -2.74 2.01
CA TYR A 104 4.14 -1.52 2.48
C TYR A 104 4.08 -0.36 1.48
N GLY A 105 3.80 -0.63 0.20
CA GLY A 105 3.80 0.41 -0.85
C GLY A 105 2.79 1.54 -0.57
N PRO A 106 1.50 1.22 -0.37
CA PRO A 106 0.48 2.19 0.01
C PRO A 106 0.79 2.93 1.32
N LEU A 107 1.40 2.24 2.29
CA LEU A 107 1.77 2.81 3.58
C LEU A 107 2.85 3.89 3.43
N PHE A 108 3.92 3.63 2.68
CA PHE A 108 4.97 4.62 2.45
C PHE A 108 4.49 5.85 1.69
N LYS A 109 3.57 5.68 0.73
CA LYS A 109 2.91 6.81 0.06
C LYS A 109 2.20 7.71 1.08
N ASN A 110 1.46 7.13 2.01
CA ASN A 110 0.75 7.90 3.04
C ASN A 110 1.72 8.60 4.01
N VAL A 111 2.84 7.97 4.36
CA VAL A 111 3.90 8.62 5.16
C VAL A 111 4.47 9.86 4.43
N ALA A 112 4.75 9.74 3.13
CA ALA A 112 5.21 10.88 2.33
C ALA A 112 4.16 12.01 2.26
N LEU A 113 2.88 11.66 2.11
CA LEU A 113 1.78 12.63 2.13
C LEU A 113 1.63 13.32 3.49
N ILE A 114 1.81 12.60 4.60
CA ILE A 114 1.83 13.20 5.94
C ILE A 114 2.93 14.26 6.02
N GLY A 115 4.15 13.96 5.56
CA GLY A 115 5.25 14.93 5.51
C GLY A 115 4.91 16.18 4.69
N LEU A 116 4.30 15.98 3.51
CA LEU A 116 3.82 17.06 2.65
C LEU A 116 2.74 17.92 3.34
N LEU A 117 1.80 17.31 4.05
CA LEU A 117 0.74 18.02 4.77
C LEU A 117 1.29 18.80 5.96
N ILE A 118 2.22 18.23 6.73
CA ILE A 118 2.90 18.94 7.82
C ILE A 118 3.65 20.16 7.27
N PHE A 119 4.32 20.01 6.13
CA PHE A 119 4.99 21.13 5.46
C PHE A 119 4.01 22.29 5.20
N PHE A 120 2.85 22.03 4.60
CA PHE A 120 1.85 23.08 4.31
C PHE A 120 1.08 23.55 5.56
N LEU A 121 0.96 22.73 6.59
CA LEU A 121 0.38 23.11 7.88
C LEU A 121 1.23 24.18 8.58
N VAL A 122 2.55 24.02 8.57
CA VAL A 122 3.49 24.97 9.18
C VAL A 122 3.64 26.21 8.30
N ASN A 123 3.89 26.02 7.00
CA ASN A 123 4.32 27.09 6.10
C ASN A 123 3.17 27.82 5.39
N GLY A 124 1.98 27.23 5.32
CA GLY A 124 0.88 27.73 4.48
C GLY A 124 1.19 27.64 2.99
N ALA A 125 0.43 28.36 2.15
CA ALA A 125 0.56 28.30 0.69
C ALA A 125 1.93 28.77 0.16
N LEU A 126 2.66 29.59 0.92
CA LEU A 126 3.89 30.31 0.57
C LEU A 126 3.80 31.23 -0.66
N TYR A 127 3.52 30.67 -1.85
CA TYR A 127 3.43 31.38 -3.13
C TYR A 127 2.20 30.94 -3.94
N TYR A 128 1.76 31.81 -4.87
CA TYR A 128 0.70 31.54 -5.84
C TYR A 128 -0.60 30.96 -5.23
N GLY A 129 -0.98 31.37 -4.02
CA GLY A 129 -2.20 30.95 -3.35
C GLY A 129 -3.21 32.09 -3.21
N LEU A 130 -4.48 31.72 -3.03
CA LEU A 130 -5.54 32.66 -2.70
C LEU A 130 -5.33 33.32 -1.34
N ASP A 131 -4.68 32.61 -0.40
CA ASP A 131 -4.36 33.12 0.95
C ASP A 131 -3.59 34.45 0.89
N GLN A 132 -2.59 34.57 0.01
CA GLN A 132 -1.81 35.80 -0.13
C GLN A 132 -2.65 36.95 -0.72
N VAL A 133 -3.48 36.66 -1.72
CA VAL A 133 -4.34 37.66 -2.37
C VAL A 133 -5.36 38.21 -1.38
N LEU A 134 -5.94 37.35 -0.55
CA LEU A 134 -6.91 37.72 0.48
C LEU A 134 -6.26 38.53 1.61
N GLU A 135 -5.08 38.13 2.08
CA GLU A 135 -4.34 38.89 3.09
C GLU A 135 -3.86 40.25 2.58
N GLN A 136 -3.39 40.35 1.34
CA GLN A 136 -3.02 41.62 0.71
C GLN A 136 -4.23 42.56 0.60
N LYS A 137 -5.39 42.05 0.15
CA LYS A 137 -6.63 42.83 0.11
C LYS A 137 -7.09 43.27 1.50
N ARG A 138 -6.95 42.40 2.51
CA ARG A 138 -7.28 42.73 3.90
C ARG A 138 -6.36 43.82 4.47
N LYS A 139 -5.04 43.72 4.25
CA LYS A 139 -4.05 44.74 4.65
C LYS A 139 -4.24 46.05 3.88
N ALA A 140 -4.57 46.00 2.59
CA ALA A 140 -4.87 47.19 1.79
C ALA A 140 -6.16 47.90 2.23
N ARG A 141 -7.16 47.16 2.74
CA ARG A 141 -8.40 47.70 3.32
C ARG A 141 -8.20 48.26 4.74
N LEU A 142 -7.09 47.91 5.39
CA LEU A 142 -6.70 48.32 6.74
C LEU A 142 -5.39 49.12 6.67
N ALA A 143 -5.41 50.34 6.16
CA ALA A 143 -4.30 51.29 6.35
C ALA A 143 -4.23 51.71 7.85
N PRO A 144 -3.05 52.08 8.40
CA PRO A 144 -2.69 51.68 9.76
C PRO A 144 -3.09 52.69 10.84
N ILE A 145 -3.58 52.19 11.97
CA ILE A 145 -3.31 52.82 13.28
C ILE A 145 -2.11 52.10 13.87
N ARG A 146 -1.05 52.87 14.07
CA ARG A 146 0.23 52.49 14.70
C ARG A 146 -0.03 52.01 16.12
N HIS A 147 0.33 50.77 16.42
CA HIS A 147 0.70 50.41 17.79
C HIS A 147 1.94 49.50 17.81
N ASN A 148 2.79 49.83 18.77
CA ASN A 148 4.11 49.28 19.01
C ASN A 148 4.05 47.81 19.44
N ASN A 149 5.13 47.10 19.14
CA ASN A 149 5.36 45.68 19.40
C ASN A 149 5.14 45.28 20.86
N ASN A 150 4.59 44.07 21.04
CA ASN A 150 5.03 43.05 21.99
C ASN A 150 4.41 41.71 21.54
N ALA A 151 5.08 41.00 20.64
CA ALA A 151 4.72 39.64 20.26
C ALA A 151 5.87 38.71 20.66
N ALA A 152 5.89 38.38 21.94
CA ALA A 152 6.73 37.33 22.50
C ALA A 152 5.84 36.15 22.89
N ALA A 153 6.27 34.96 22.46
CA ALA A 153 5.99 33.65 23.02
C ALA A 153 4.53 33.17 23.09
N LEU A 154 4.22 32.16 22.28
CA LEU A 154 3.59 30.91 22.74
C LEU A 154 3.78 29.84 21.68
N ALA A 155 4.99 29.29 21.66
CA ALA A 155 5.33 28.03 21.06
C ALA A 155 5.45 27.00 22.19
N VAL A 156 4.33 26.49 22.72
CA VAL A 156 4.28 25.25 23.51
C VAL A 156 2.88 24.66 23.39
N GLY A 157 2.78 23.38 23.02
CA GLY A 157 1.57 22.59 23.26
C GLY A 157 1.12 21.73 22.09
N PHE A 158 1.88 20.69 21.74
CA PHE A 158 1.42 19.28 21.81
C PHE A 158 2.54 18.34 21.31
N MET A 159 3.62 18.26 22.08
CA MET A 159 4.62 17.21 21.95
C MET A 159 4.97 16.71 23.36
N VAL A 160 3.97 16.16 24.04
CA VAL A 160 4.15 15.26 25.18
C VAL A 160 3.01 14.26 25.13
N LEU A 161 3.24 13.13 24.47
CA LEU A 161 2.74 11.79 24.81
C LEU A 161 3.53 10.84 23.92
N LEU A 162 4.11 9.81 24.52
CA LEU A 162 5.15 8.89 24.00
C LEU A 162 6.59 9.32 24.29
N GLY A 163 6.90 9.40 25.58
CA GLY A 163 8.27 9.41 26.07
C GLY A 163 8.31 9.17 27.57
N SER A 164 8.17 7.90 27.98
CA SER A 164 8.81 7.26 29.15
C SER A 164 7.88 6.28 29.88
N CYS A 165 8.01 5.00 29.55
CA CYS A 165 8.12 3.90 30.51
C CYS A 165 8.93 2.79 29.82
N ALA A 166 10.23 3.06 29.63
CA ALA A 166 11.21 2.01 29.34
C ALA A 166 11.86 1.60 30.67
N THR A 167 11.13 0.80 31.45
CA THR A 167 11.72 -0.13 32.42
C THR A 167 10.80 -1.35 32.45
N THR A 168 11.07 -2.31 31.57
CA THR A 168 10.57 -3.68 31.73
C THR A 168 11.77 -4.60 31.63
N ASN A 169 11.94 -5.34 32.73
CA ASN A 169 12.96 -6.34 32.96
C ASN A 169 13.30 -7.16 31.72
N ALA A 170 14.59 -7.38 31.53
CA ALA A 170 15.08 -8.57 30.86
C ALA A 170 14.64 -9.79 31.70
N GLN A 171 13.45 -10.32 31.39
CA GLN A 171 13.12 -11.70 31.72
C GLN A 171 13.43 -12.54 30.49
N HIS A 172 14.51 -13.30 30.62
CA HIS A 172 14.71 -14.55 29.92
C HIS A 172 13.42 -15.37 30.03
N ALA A 173 12.68 -15.49 28.94
CA ALA A 173 11.76 -16.59 28.74
C ALA A 173 12.55 -17.72 28.09
N THR A 174 12.94 -18.68 28.94
CA THR A 174 13.41 -19.98 28.50
C THR A 174 12.20 -20.79 28.02
N GLN A 175 12.33 -21.35 26.81
CA GLN A 175 11.62 -22.50 26.25
C GLN A 175 10.11 -22.42 26.01
N ALA A 176 9.76 -22.42 24.73
CA ALA A 176 8.96 -23.51 24.19
C ALA A 176 9.45 -23.81 22.77
N SER A 177 10.12 -24.96 22.61
CA SER A 177 10.33 -25.60 21.32
C SER A 177 8.97 -26.08 20.81
N THR A 178 8.16 -25.17 20.30
CA THR A 178 7.04 -25.54 19.44
C THR A 178 7.64 -26.11 18.16
N ALA A 179 7.36 -27.38 17.89
CA ALA A 179 7.61 -27.98 16.58
C ALA A 179 7.14 -26.99 15.52
N LEU A 180 8.09 -26.56 14.69
CA LEU A 180 7.91 -25.58 13.62
C LEU A 180 6.71 -26.01 12.76
N ALA A 181 5.60 -25.27 12.87
CA ALA A 181 4.41 -25.52 12.06
C ALA A 181 4.80 -25.39 10.59
N SER A 182 4.56 -26.45 9.82
CA SER A 182 4.98 -26.55 8.42
C SER A 182 4.17 -25.58 7.57
N THR A 183 4.86 -24.77 6.76
CA THR A 183 4.26 -23.67 6.00
C THR A 183 4.08 -24.08 4.54
N LYS A 184 2.92 -23.77 3.97
CA LYS A 184 2.56 -24.08 2.58
C LYS A 184 2.80 -22.85 1.71
N TYR A 185 3.45 -23.03 0.56
CA TYR A 185 3.81 -21.93 -0.33
C TYR A 185 3.25 -22.13 -1.73
N ALA A 186 2.84 -21.05 -2.36
CA ALA A 186 2.45 -21.04 -3.76
C ALA A 186 3.03 -19.85 -4.51
N VAL A 187 3.44 -20.06 -5.74
CA VAL A 187 3.99 -19.00 -6.61
C VAL A 187 3.22 -19.00 -7.92
N LEU A 188 2.59 -17.88 -8.25
CA LEU A 188 2.03 -17.66 -9.57
C LEU A 188 3.12 -17.10 -10.49
N ILE A 189 3.31 -17.71 -11.65
CA ILE A 189 4.24 -17.24 -12.67
C ILE A 189 3.48 -16.81 -13.93
N SER A 190 3.85 -15.66 -14.49
CA SER A 190 3.22 -15.10 -15.69
C SER A 190 4.06 -15.25 -16.98
N GLN A 191 5.38 -15.42 -16.84
CA GLN A 191 6.33 -15.55 -17.96
C GLN A 191 7.16 -16.85 -17.88
N PRO A 192 7.60 -17.42 -19.02
CA PRO A 192 8.38 -18.66 -19.05
C PRO A 192 9.69 -18.61 -18.23
N ASN A 193 10.39 -17.48 -18.25
CA ASN A 193 11.65 -17.28 -17.53
C ASN A 193 11.48 -17.23 -15.99
N HIS A 194 10.27 -16.96 -15.48
CA HIS A 194 10.00 -16.93 -14.05
C HIS A 194 10.03 -18.32 -13.41
N LEU A 195 9.84 -19.38 -14.23
CA LEU A 195 9.91 -20.77 -13.77
C LEU A 195 11.25 -21.07 -13.07
N LYS A 196 12.36 -20.59 -13.62
CA LYS A 196 13.69 -20.78 -13.04
C LYS A 196 13.82 -20.11 -11.67
N ALA A 197 13.29 -18.90 -11.52
CA ALA A 197 13.29 -18.18 -10.25
C ALA A 197 12.42 -18.89 -9.20
N ALA A 198 11.23 -19.35 -9.60
CA ALA A 198 10.32 -20.08 -8.73
C ALA A 198 10.92 -21.44 -8.28
N VAL A 199 11.56 -22.18 -9.19
CA VAL A 199 12.25 -23.44 -8.86
C VAL A 199 13.44 -23.22 -7.93
N ASN A 200 14.29 -22.23 -8.19
CA ASN A 200 15.39 -21.89 -7.29
C ASN A 200 14.88 -21.49 -5.89
N THR A 201 13.74 -20.81 -5.83
CA THR A 201 13.08 -20.46 -4.57
C THR A 201 12.61 -21.73 -3.84
N ALA A 202 11.98 -22.67 -4.54
CA ALA A 202 11.56 -23.94 -3.96
C ALA A 202 12.74 -24.77 -3.44
N GLN A 203 13.91 -24.72 -4.08
CA GLN A 203 15.12 -25.40 -3.63
C GLN A 203 15.72 -24.80 -2.34
N THR A 204 15.49 -23.51 -2.09
CA THR A 204 16.05 -22.80 -0.92
C THR A 204 15.09 -22.77 0.27
N ILE A 205 13.78 -22.82 0.02
CA ILE A 205 12.74 -22.90 1.05
C ILE A 205 12.51 -24.37 1.39
N THR A 206 13.40 -24.96 2.19
CA THR A 206 13.28 -26.36 2.66
C THR A 206 12.62 -26.44 4.04
N ARG A 207 12.43 -27.66 4.57
CA ARG A 207 11.88 -27.91 5.92
C ARG A 207 12.84 -27.43 7.02
N GLU A 208 14.14 -27.47 6.75
CA GLU A 208 15.22 -27.07 7.66
C GLU A 208 15.54 -25.58 7.55
N SER A 209 15.09 -24.93 6.48
CA SER A 209 15.23 -23.49 6.32
C SER A 209 14.37 -22.72 7.33
N LYS A 210 14.67 -21.43 7.54
CA LYS A 210 13.83 -20.54 8.36
C LYS A 210 12.36 -20.45 7.91
N TYR A 211 12.08 -20.89 6.68
CA TYR A 211 10.75 -20.86 6.07
C TYR A 211 9.97 -22.17 6.30
N ASN A 212 10.63 -23.24 6.76
CA ASN A 212 10.03 -24.53 7.15
C ASN A 212 8.88 -25.01 6.23
N ARG A 213 9.25 -25.39 5.01
CA ARG A 213 8.29 -25.74 3.97
C ARG A 213 7.66 -27.12 4.16
N GLU A 214 6.33 -27.16 4.10
CA GLU A 214 5.53 -28.37 3.91
C GLU A 214 5.32 -28.71 2.43
N SER A 215 4.83 -27.73 1.67
CA SER A 215 4.45 -27.88 0.27
C SER A 215 4.82 -26.64 -0.55
N PHE A 216 5.08 -26.85 -1.84
CA PHE A 216 5.34 -25.77 -2.79
C PHE A 216 4.54 -26.01 -4.07
N VAL A 217 3.68 -25.05 -4.42
CA VAL A 217 2.92 -25.07 -5.67
C VAL A 217 3.45 -23.98 -6.60
N ILE A 218 3.72 -24.33 -7.85
CA ILE A 218 3.96 -23.34 -8.92
C ILE A 218 2.75 -23.35 -9.84
N MET A 219 2.04 -22.22 -9.89
CA MET A 219 0.87 -21.99 -10.74
C MET A 219 1.29 -21.20 -11.99
N ALA A 220 1.25 -21.84 -13.15
CA ALA A 220 1.57 -21.23 -14.43
C ALA A 220 0.35 -20.61 -15.10
N CYS A 221 0.34 -19.29 -15.21
CA CYS A 221 -0.66 -18.49 -15.91
C CYS A 221 -0.03 -17.66 -17.04
N GLY A 222 -0.85 -17.21 -17.99
CA GLY A 222 -0.36 -16.39 -19.10
C GLY A 222 0.63 -17.16 -19.98
N LYS A 223 1.70 -16.50 -20.45
CA LYS A 223 2.69 -17.12 -21.35
C LYS A 223 3.54 -18.19 -20.67
N SER A 224 3.61 -18.21 -19.34
CA SER A 224 4.44 -19.18 -18.61
C SER A 224 4.05 -20.65 -18.89
N VAL A 225 2.81 -20.92 -19.32
CA VAL A 225 2.37 -22.28 -19.68
C VAL A 225 3.19 -22.88 -20.83
N GLU A 226 3.78 -22.03 -21.69
CA GLU A 226 4.65 -22.48 -22.78
C GLU A 226 5.95 -23.13 -22.28
N ALA A 227 6.39 -22.81 -21.06
CA ALA A 227 7.57 -23.43 -20.46
C ALA A 227 7.41 -24.94 -20.22
N PHE A 228 6.17 -25.41 -20.13
CA PHE A 228 5.83 -26.79 -19.79
C PHE A 228 5.59 -27.68 -21.02
N LYS A 229 5.95 -27.23 -22.23
CA LYS A 229 5.88 -28.08 -23.42
C LYS A 229 6.96 -29.17 -23.40
N LYS A 230 6.66 -30.39 -23.87
CA LYS A 230 7.59 -31.54 -23.91
C LYS A 230 8.93 -31.23 -24.61
N ASN A 231 8.88 -30.41 -25.66
CA ASN A 231 10.06 -30.00 -26.43
C ASN A 231 10.53 -28.57 -26.06
N GLY A 232 10.21 -28.10 -24.85
CA GLY A 232 10.55 -26.76 -24.37
C GLY A 232 11.96 -26.68 -23.76
N GLY A 233 12.54 -25.48 -23.75
CA GLY A 233 13.88 -25.23 -23.20
C GLY A 233 13.99 -25.26 -21.67
N MET A 234 12.92 -25.63 -20.94
CA MET A 234 12.85 -25.59 -19.47
C MET A 234 12.72 -26.97 -18.82
N ALA A 235 12.88 -28.06 -19.57
CA ALA A 235 12.74 -29.43 -19.04
C ALA A 235 13.66 -29.68 -17.82
N THR A 236 14.89 -29.19 -17.87
CA THR A 236 15.87 -29.30 -16.78
C THR A 236 15.40 -28.60 -15.50
N GLU A 237 14.84 -27.39 -15.62
CA GLU A 237 14.30 -26.61 -14.51
C GLU A 237 13.07 -27.29 -13.90
N ILE A 238 12.20 -27.86 -14.74
CA ILE A 238 11.01 -28.59 -14.28
C ILE A 238 11.45 -29.80 -13.44
N GLU A 239 12.45 -30.55 -13.90
CA GLU A 239 12.93 -31.73 -13.18
C GLU A 239 13.63 -31.37 -11.85
N LYS A 240 14.35 -30.25 -11.82
CA LYS A 240 14.91 -29.69 -10.58
C LYS A 240 13.81 -29.35 -9.56
N GLY A 241 12.71 -28.76 -10.01
CA GLY A 241 11.60 -28.45 -9.11
C GLY A 241 10.85 -29.70 -8.64
N ARG A 242 10.67 -30.72 -9.50
CA ARG A 242 10.12 -32.01 -9.07
C ARG A 242 10.96 -32.66 -7.98
N THR A 243 12.27 -32.72 -8.20
CA THR A 243 13.23 -33.20 -7.20
C THR A 243 13.14 -32.41 -5.90
N ALA A 244 12.85 -31.11 -5.99
CA ALA A 244 12.61 -30.23 -4.85
C ALA A 244 11.19 -30.32 -4.27
N GLY A 245 10.35 -31.27 -4.68
CA GLY A 245 8.99 -31.46 -4.16
C GLY A 245 7.98 -30.40 -4.62
N VAL A 246 8.20 -29.76 -5.77
CA VAL A 246 7.26 -28.81 -6.35
C VAL A 246 6.09 -29.53 -7.04
N THR A 247 4.88 -29.06 -6.76
CA THR A 247 3.68 -29.39 -7.53
C THR A 247 3.43 -28.33 -8.60
N TYR A 248 3.25 -28.75 -9.84
CA TYR A 248 3.02 -27.86 -10.98
C TYR A 248 1.56 -27.84 -11.38
N MET A 249 0.96 -26.66 -11.37
CA MET A 249 -0.43 -26.42 -11.81
C MET A 249 -0.45 -25.46 -13.00
N LEU A 250 -1.23 -25.75 -14.03
CA LEU A 250 -1.35 -24.94 -15.25
C LEU A 250 -2.74 -24.37 -15.42
N CYS A 251 -2.82 -23.13 -15.90
CA CYS A 251 -4.07 -22.44 -16.13
C CYS A 251 -4.70 -22.91 -17.45
N GLY A 252 -5.84 -23.59 -17.36
CA GLY A 252 -6.60 -24.09 -18.49
C GLY A 252 -7.01 -22.99 -19.46
N MET A 253 -7.45 -21.82 -18.96
CA MET A 253 -7.74 -20.66 -19.82
C MET A 253 -6.50 -20.19 -20.59
N SER A 254 -5.32 -20.19 -19.97
CA SER A 254 -4.08 -19.80 -20.66
C SER A 254 -3.68 -20.86 -21.69
N LEU A 255 -3.77 -22.15 -21.37
CA LEU A 255 -3.54 -23.22 -22.35
C LEU A 255 -4.45 -23.08 -23.58
N GLN A 256 -5.73 -22.78 -23.37
CA GLN A 256 -6.68 -22.50 -24.45
C GLN A 256 -6.30 -21.25 -25.25
N GLN A 257 -5.98 -20.15 -24.57
CA GLN A 257 -5.57 -18.89 -25.20
C GLN A 257 -4.33 -19.04 -26.09
N PHE A 258 -3.33 -19.81 -25.63
CA PHE A 258 -2.09 -20.08 -26.37
C PHE A 258 -2.17 -21.32 -27.26
N LYS A 259 -3.33 -21.97 -27.35
CA LYS A 259 -3.60 -23.15 -28.19
C LYS A 259 -2.63 -24.30 -27.94
N ILE A 260 -2.34 -24.57 -26.66
CA ILE A 260 -1.46 -25.67 -26.23
C ILE A 260 -2.33 -26.85 -25.78
N PRO A 261 -2.37 -27.95 -26.54
CA PRO A 261 -3.12 -29.14 -26.14
C PRO A 261 -2.40 -29.86 -24.99
N ALA A 262 -3.16 -30.58 -24.14
CA ALA A 262 -2.60 -31.30 -23.01
C ALA A 262 -1.56 -32.36 -23.40
N THR A 263 -1.65 -32.91 -24.63
CA THR A 263 -0.69 -33.86 -25.19
C THR A 263 0.71 -33.29 -25.36
N ASP A 264 0.82 -31.97 -25.50
CA ASP A 264 2.09 -31.27 -25.72
C ASP A 264 2.79 -30.91 -24.42
N LEU A 265 2.14 -31.12 -23.26
CA LEU A 265 2.66 -30.77 -21.94
C LEU A 265 3.52 -31.89 -21.37
N VAL A 266 4.58 -31.54 -20.64
CA VAL A 266 5.39 -32.50 -19.87
C VAL A 266 4.51 -33.30 -18.90
N ASP A 267 4.85 -34.56 -18.66
CA ASP A 267 4.08 -35.42 -17.78
C ASP A 267 4.18 -34.96 -16.31
N GLY A 268 3.21 -35.27 -15.45
CA GLY A 268 3.26 -34.89 -14.03
C GLY A 268 3.00 -33.42 -13.75
N VAL A 269 2.15 -32.79 -14.57
CA VAL A 269 1.58 -31.46 -14.33
C VAL A 269 0.07 -31.58 -14.25
N GLU A 270 -0.54 -30.75 -13.41
CA GLU A 270 -1.99 -30.69 -13.27
C GLU A 270 -2.54 -29.45 -13.97
N VAL A 271 -3.81 -29.52 -14.39
CA VAL A 271 -4.48 -28.41 -15.07
C VAL A 271 -5.74 -28.05 -14.27
N THR A 272 -5.85 -26.79 -13.92
CA THR A 272 -7.05 -26.21 -13.31
C THR A 272 -7.76 -25.32 -14.34
N PRO A 273 -9.11 -25.25 -14.36
CA PRO A 273 -9.82 -24.41 -15.32
C PRO A 273 -9.35 -22.95 -15.29
N ASN A 274 -9.17 -22.38 -14.09
CA ASN A 274 -8.76 -20.99 -13.89
C ASN A 274 -7.67 -20.91 -12.80
N GLY A 275 -6.48 -20.49 -13.21
CA GLY A 275 -5.33 -20.40 -12.31
C GLY A 275 -5.45 -19.32 -11.23
N LEU A 276 -6.18 -18.22 -11.48
CA LEU A 276 -6.37 -17.16 -10.49
C LEU A 276 -7.31 -17.61 -9.37
N THR A 277 -8.42 -18.27 -9.70
CA THR A 277 -9.33 -18.82 -8.68
C THR A 277 -8.63 -19.89 -7.86
N TYR A 278 -7.82 -20.74 -8.50
CA TYR A 278 -7.00 -21.71 -7.79
C TYR A 278 -6.01 -21.04 -6.81
N MET A 279 -5.36 -19.93 -7.18
CA MET A 279 -4.50 -19.19 -6.24
C MET A 279 -5.29 -18.60 -5.07
N PHE A 280 -6.53 -18.14 -5.29
CA PHE A 280 -7.41 -17.71 -4.21
C PHE A 280 -7.80 -18.87 -3.29
N ASP A 281 -8.06 -20.05 -3.84
CA ASP A 281 -8.36 -21.26 -3.08
C ASP A 281 -7.15 -21.68 -2.23
N LEU A 282 -5.95 -21.67 -2.80
CA LEU A 282 -4.71 -21.93 -2.04
C LEU A 282 -4.55 -20.92 -0.89
N LYS A 283 -4.77 -19.64 -1.15
CA LYS A 283 -4.70 -18.60 -0.10
C LYS A 283 -5.73 -18.82 1.01
N GLN A 284 -6.94 -19.30 0.68
CA GLN A 284 -7.96 -19.66 1.67
C GLN A 284 -7.59 -20.93 2.46
N ASN A 285 -6.74 -21.80 1.90
CA ASN A 285 -6.20 -23.00 2.54
C ASN A 285 -4.81 -22.75 3.18
N ASP A 286 -4.58 -21.53 3.66
CA ASP A 286 -3.40 -21.11 4.41
C ASP A 286 -2.06 -21.18 3.64
N TYR A 287 -2.09 -21.10 2.30
CA TYR A 287 -0.86 -20.93 1.53
C TYR A 287 -0.37 -19.48 1.55
N ILE A 288 0.94 -19.31 1.73
CA ILE A 288 1.63 -18.04 1.47
C ILE A 288 1.88 -17.94 -0.05
N THR A 289 1.24 -16.96 -0.68
CA THR A 289 1.27 -16.78 -2.13
C THR A 289 2.19 -15.64 -2.57
N VAL A 290 3.00 -15.84 -3.61
CA VAL A 290 3.81 -14.81 -4.29
C VAL A 290 3.50 -14.80 -5.79
N GLU A 291 3.58 -13.66 -6.44
CA GLU A 291 3.45 -13.52 -7.90
C GLU A 291 4.77 -13.06 -8.52
N LEU A 292 5.13 -13.66 -9.66
CA LEU A 292 6.32 -13.34 -10.46
C LEU A 292 5.92 -12.91 -11.88
#